data_AF-A0A3S1CSB4-F1
#
_entry.id   AF-A0A3S1CSB4-F1
#
_cell.length_a   1.000
_cell.length_b   1.000
_cell.length_c   1.000
_cell.angle_alpha   90.00
_cell.angle_beta   90.00
_cell.angle_gamma   90.00
#
_symmetry.space_group_name_H-M   'P 1'
#
loop_
_entity.id
_entity.type
_entity.pdbx_description
1 polymer ?
#
loop_
_entity_poly.entity_id
_entity_poly.type
_entity_poly.pdbx_seq_one_letter_code
_entity_poly.pdbx_strand_id
1 'polypeptide(L)'
;MITYCSEGDKPIVKYSFNGVEKKFKSPKSPITIETKETPIEGSDSYQAEGFTITFYSPNNSRFVEATVLDYKVFKEEIDGILYNSIKWKNCGETSFQSSVEIDPQTLTIDATKKCPIDQQGKVRCSIIIRHQDLIIFQDQGQCPLIYSVQCGNCASGEIECKSNTYPGYCCISCQGTSQRIKNLSNKIK
;
A
#
# COMPACT_ATOMS: atom_id res chain seq x y z
N MET A 1 -12.35 -0.29 7.60
CA MET A 1 -10.92 -0.62 7.76
C MET A 1 -10.79 -1.63 8.89
N ILE A 2 -10.03 -2.70 8.71
CA ILE A 2 -9.82 -3.71 9.75
C ILE A 2 -8.62 -3.29 10.59
N THR A 3 -8.79 -3.25 11.90
CA THR A 3 -7.73 -2.98 12.87
C THR A 3 -7.18 -4.29 13.39
N TYR A 4 -5.86 -4.41 13.45
CA TYR A 4 -5.15 -5.59 13.89
C TYR A 4 -4.30 -5.30 15.13
N CYS A 5 -4.23 -6.31 16.00
CA CYS A 5 -3.41 -6.36 17.21
C CYS A 5 -3.85 -5.35 18.30
N SER A 6 -3.36 -5.55 19.52
CA SER A 6 -3.65 -4.69 20.67
C SER A 6 -2.52 -3.69 20.90
N GLU A 7 -2.79 -2.61 21.64
CA GLU A 7 -1.74 -1.67 22.06
C GLU A 7 -0.59 -2.41 22.76
N GLY A 8 0.64 -2.12 22.33
CA GLY A 8 1.85 -2.76 22.85
C GLY A 8 2.33 -3.99 22.07
N ASP A 9 1.50 -4.59 21.22
CA ASP A 9 1.93 -5.69 20.34
C ASP A 9 3.00 -5.21 19.33
N LYS A 10 3.74 -6.16 18.74
CA LYS A 10 4.69 -5.90 17.64
C LYS A 10 4.27 -6.66 16.37
N PRO A 11 3.30 -6.13 15.60
CA PRO A 11 2.73 -6.82 14.45
C PRO A 11 3.78 -7.17 13.40
N ILE A 12 3.69 -8.39 12.86
CA ILE A 12 4.43 -8.78 11.65
C ILE A 12 3.42 -9.00 10.53
N VAL A 13 3.54 -8.21 9.47
CA VAL A 13 2.72 -8.34 8.27
C VAL A 13 3.53 -9.11 7.24
N LYS A 14 3.10 -10.33 6.92
CA LYS A 14 3.63 -11.10 5.79
C LYS A 14 2.73 -10.86 4.60
N TYR A 15 3.29 -10.48 3.47
CA TYR A 15 2.51 -10.20 2.26
C TYR A 15 3.26 -10.66 1.02
N SER A 16 2.54 -10.96 -0.05
CA SER A 16 3.12 -11.35 -1.32
C SER A 16 2.44 -10.67 -2.48
N PHE A 17 3.24 -10.35 -3.51
CA PHE A 17 2.77 -9.87 -4.80
C PHE A 17 3.11 -10.92 -5.84
N ASN A 18 2.10 -11.51 -6.47
CA ASN A 18 2.29 -12.60 -7.44
C ASN A 18 3.22 -13.72 -6.91
N GLY A 19 3.01 -14.13 -5.65
CA GLY A 19 3.79 -15.17 -4.99
C GLY A 19 5.15 -14.74 -4.43
N VAL A 20 5.63 -13.52 -4.70
CA VAL A 20 6.89 -13.01 -4.15
C VAL A 20 6.67 -12.53 -2.71
N GLU A 21 7.06 -13.36 -1.74
CA GLU A 21 6.89 -13.09 -0.32
C GLU A 21 7.78 -11.95 0.20
N LYS A 22 7.20 -11.14 1.07
CA LYS A 22 7.84 -10.05 1.80
C LYS A 22 7.29 -9.99 3.22
N LYS A 23 8.00 -9.27 4.09
CA LYS A 23 7.60 -9.05 5.47
C LYS A 23 7.85 -7.62 5.90
N PHE A 24 6.87 -7.03 6.57
CA PHE A 24 6.99 -5.77 7.29
C PHE A 24 6.83 -6.03 8.78
N LYS A 25 7.66 -5.37 9.58
CA LYS A 25 7.72 -5.52 11.03
C LYS A 25 7.36 -4.18 11.65
N SER A 26 6.14 -4.06 12.20
CA SER A 26 5.68 -2.79 12.76
C SER A 26 6.22 -2.57 14.17
N PRO A 27 6.86 -1.42 14.46
CA PRO A 27 7.22 -1.04 15.83
C PRO A 27 6.04 -0.47 16.62
N LYS A 28 4.88 -0.29 15.99
CA LYS A 28 3.67 0.32 16.56
C LYS A 28 2.48 -0.62 16.45
N SER A 29 1.53 -0.49 17.37
CA SER A 29 0.28 -1.23 17.41
C SER A 29 -0.78 -0.40 18.15
N PRO A 30 -2.08 -0.49 17.80
CA PRO A 30 -2.66 -1.29 16.71
C PRO A 30 -2.28 -0.78 15.32
N ILE A 31 -2.40 -1.63 14.30
CA ILE A 31 -2.22 -1.25 12.90
C ILE A 31 -3.50 -1.45 12.10
N THR A 32 -3.69 -0.66 11.06
CA THR A 32 -4.72 -0.88 10.04
C THR A 32 -4.05 -1.19 8.72
N ILE A 33 -4.64 -2.11 7.95
CA ILE A 33 -4.16 -2.49 6.62
C ILE A 33 -5.24 -2.19 5.60
N GLU A 34 -4.84 -1.49 4.55
CA GLU A 34 -5.64 -1.18 3.38
C GLU A 34 -4.97 -1.81 2.16
N THR A 35 -5.75 -2.50 1.34
CA THR A 35 -5.27 -3.10 0.09
C THR A 35 -6.08 -2.54 -1.07
N LYS A 36 -5.41 -2.25 -2.19
CA LYS A 36 -6.06 -1.79 -3.41
C LYS A 36 -5.59 -2.62 -4.59
N GLU A 37 -6.47 -2.85 -5.55
CA GLU A 37 -6.12 -3.40 -6.88
C GLU A 37 -5.63 -2.29 -7.84
N THR A 38 -5.03 -1.24 -7.25
CA THR A 38 -4.41 -0.14 -7.97
C THR A 38 -3.03 0.16 -7.38
N PRO A 39 -2.10 0.76 -8.16
CA PRO A 39 -0.84 1.27 -7.63
C PRO A 39 -1.05 2.28 -6.49
N ILE A 40 -0.05 2.48 -5.62
CA ILE A 40 -0.11 3.44 -4.50
C ILE A 40 -0.50 4.84 -4.97
N GLU A 41 0.08 5.28 -6.09
CA GLU A 41 -0.20 6.60 -6.65
C GLU A 41 -1.42 6.65 -7.58
N GLY A 42 -2.10 5.51 -7.79
CA GLY A 42 -3.25 5.40 -8.69
C GLY A 42 -4.33 6.43 -8.36
N SER A 43 -4.90 7.05 -9.39
CA SER A 43 -6.12 7.84 -9.25
C SER A 43 -7.36 6.97 -9.39
N ASP A 44 -8.53 7.55 -9.17
CA ASP A 44 -9.82 6.91 -9.43
C ASP A 44 -10.02 6.58 -10.93
N SER A 45 -9.23 7.19 -11.81
CA SER A 45 -9.22 6.96 -13.26
C SER A 45 -8.26 5.84 -13.70
N TYR A 46 -7.57 5.16 -12.78
CA TYR A 46 -6.65 4.07 -13.15
C TYR A 46 -7.38 2.90 -13.82
N GLN A 47 -6.86 2.41 -14.95
CA GLN A 47 -7.31 1.17 -15.58
C GLN A 47 -6.10 0.32 -15.99
N ALA A 48 -6.09 -0.94 -15.57
CA ALA A 48 -4.96 -1.85 -15.80
C ALA A 48 -4.71 -2.22 -17.27
N GLU A 49 -5.75 -2.21 -18.10
CA GLU A 49 -5.65 -2.43 -19.55
C GLU A 49 -5.30 -1.14 -20.31
N GLY A 50 -5.37 0.00 -19.63
CA GLY A 50 -5.25 1.32 -20.21
C GLY A 50 -6.48 1.80 -20.99
N PHE A 51 -6.39 3.03 -21.47
CA PHE A 51 -7.36 3.72 -22.30
C PHE A 51 -6.67 4.91 -22.99
N THR A 52 -7.26 5.45 -24.04
CA THR A 52 -6.76 6.66 -24.67
C THR A 52 -7.47 7.89 -24.10
N ILE A 53 -6.69 8.90 -23.72
CA ILE A 53 -7.18 10.24 -23.43
C ILE A 53 -6.88 11.15 -24.61
N THR A 54 -7.83 12.02 -24.94
CA THR A 54 -7.63 13.11 -25.89
C THR A 54 -8.07 14.42 -25.26
N PHE A 55 -7.23 15.44 -25.31
CA PHE A 55 -7.52 16.76 -24.75
C PHE A 55 -6.77 17.87 -25.49
N TYR A 56 -7.27 19.10 -25.40
CA TYR A 56 -6.60 20.29 -25.90
C TYR A 56 -5.67 20.87 -24.85
N SER A 57 -4.41 21.13 -25.22
CA SER A 57 -3.43 21.79 -24.37
C SER A 57 -3.19 23.22 -24.84
N PRO A 58 -3.59 24.25 -24.06
CA PRO A 58 -3.34 25.65 -24.39
C PRO A 58 -1.85 25.96 -24.58
N ASN A 59 -0.99 25.36 -23.76
CA ASN A 59 0.47 25.53 -23.79
C ASN A 59 1.09 25.34 -25.19
N ASN A 60 0.57 24.38 -25.94
CA ASN A 60 1.09 24.03 -27.27
C ASN A 60 0.06 24.26 -28.39
N SER A 61 -1.10 24.84 -28.05
CA SER A 61 -2.21 25.12 -28.97
C SER A 61 -2.64 23.93 -29.85
N ARG A 62 -2.62 22.71 -29.29
CA ARG A 62 -2.92 21.47 -30.03
C ARG A 62 -3.66 20.45 -29.18
N PHE A 63 -4.33 19.52 -29.85
CA PHE A 63 -4.81 18.30 -29.22
C PHE A 63 -3.64 17.35 -28.95
N VAL A 64 -3.68 16.74 -27.77
CA VAL A 64 -2.81 15.66 -27.32
C VAL A 64 -3.67 14.42 -27.23
N GLU A 65 -3.24 13.35 -27.89
CA GLU A 65 -3.80 12.00 -27.77
C GLU A 65 -2.72 11.11 -27.13
N ALA A 66 -3.06 10.41 -26.06
CA ALA A 66 -2.14 9.52 -25.36
C ALA A 66 -2.86 8.29 -24.83
N THR A 67 -2.29 7.10 -25.03
CA THR A 67 -2.75 5.87 -24.38
C THR A 67 -2.06 5.71 -23.04
N VAL A 68 -2.87 5.64 -21.98
CA VAL A 68 -2.44 5.80 -20.60
C VAL A 68 -3.06 4.74 -19.70
N LEU A 69 -2.44 4.50 -18.56
CA LEU A 69 -2.97 3.67 -17.48
C LEU A 69 -3.78 4.49 -16.48
N ASP A 70 -3.52 5.80 -16.40
CA ASP A 70 -4.08 6.69 -15.38
C ASP A 70 -3.96 8.15 -15.80
N TYR A 71 -4.83 9.02 -15.30
CA TYR A 71 -4.68 10.47 -15.37
C TYR A 71 -5.28 11.17 -14.15
N LYS A 72 -4.82 12.39 -13.86
CA LYS A 72 -5.39 13.27 -12.83
C LYS A 72 -5.54 14.66 -13.42
N VAL A 73 -6.74 15.21 -13.32
CA VAL A 73 -7.00 16.64 -13.55
C VAL A 73 -7.06 17.33 -12.20
N PHE A 74 -6.37 18.44 -12.07
CA PHE A 74 -6.30 19.22 -10.84
C PHE A 74 -6.09 20.71 -11.16
N LYS A 75 -6.27 21.57 -10.16
CA LYS A 75 -5.93 22.98 -10.29
C LYS A 75 -4.54 23.23 -9.71
N GLU A 76 -3.71 23.94 -10.46
CA GLU A 76 -2.35 24.30 -10.09
C GLU A 76 -2.25 25.82 -10.02
N GLU A 77 -1.68 26.34 -8.93
CA GLU A 77 -1.49 27.78 -8.76
C GLU A 77 -0.06 28.15 -9.17
N ILE A 78 0.06 29.02 -10.17
CA ILE A 78 1.34 29.55 -10.65
C ILE A 78 1.22 31.07 -10.62
N ASP A 79 2.10 31.72 -9.86
CA ASP A 79 2.12 33.18 -9.67
C ASP A 79 0.76 33.80 -9.27
N GLY A 80 -0.01 33.08 -8.45
CA GLY A 80 -1.33 33.53 -7.96
C GLY A 80 -2.49 33.28 -8.93
N ILE A 81 -2.24 32.62 -10.07
CA ILE A 81 -3.26 32.27 -11.07
C ILE A 81 -3.50 30.76 -11.03
N LEU A 82 -4.78 30.36 -10.98
CA LEU A 82 -5.19 28.96 -11.00
C LEU A 82 -5.39 28.47 -12.43
N TYR A 83 -4.59 27.48 -12.82
CA TYR A 83 -4.66 26.79 -14.10
C TYR A 83 -5.28 25.40 -13.93
N ASN A 84 -5.98 24.91 -14.94
CA ASN A 84 -6.36 23.49 -14.98
C ASN A 84 -5.19 22.71 -15.56
N SER A 85 -4.64 21.79 -14.77
CA SER A 85 -3.51 20.95 -15.13
C SER A 85 -3.95 19.49 -15.23
N ILE A 86 -3.37 18.76 -16.16
CA ILE A 86 -3.47 17.30 -16.26
C ILE A 86 -2.08 16.68 -16.15
N LYS A 87 -2.00 15.56 -15.44
CA LYS A 87 -0.86 14.64 -15.52
C LYS A 87 -1.37 13.24 -15.78
N TRP A 88 -0.63 12.43 -16.52
CA TRP A 88 -1.03 11.06 -16.84
C TRP A 88 0.13 10.09 -16.72
N LYS A 89 -0.18 8.81 -16.65
CA LYS A 89 0.78 7.69 -16.56
C LYS A 89 0.70 6.89 -17.84
N ASN A 90 1.73 6.95 -18.66
CA ASN A 90 1.77 6.19 -19.91
C ASN A 90 1.77 4.67 -19.65
N CYS A 91 1.43 3.90 -20.68
CA CYS A 91 1.58 2.46 -20.65
C CYS A 91 3.03 2.06 -20.31
N GLY A 92 3.20 1.09 -19.40
CA GLY A 92 4.51 0.62 -18.93
C GLY A 92 5.19 1.51 -17.87
N GLU A 93 4.75 2.74 -17.67
CA GLU A 93 5.33 3.66 -16.68
C GLU A 93 4.86 3.37 -15.26
N THR A 94 5.67 3.77 -14.26
CA THR A 94 5.34 3.57 -12.84
C THR A 94 4.90 4.85 -12.13
N SER A 95 5.26 6.01 -12.66
CA SER A 95 4.96 7.35 -12.13
C SER A 95 4.17 8.18 -13.14
N PHE A 96 3.55 9.26 -12.66
CA PHE A 96 2.95 10.25 -13.55
C PHE A 96 4.03 11.04 -14.28
N GLN A 97 3.73 11.42 -15.52
CA GLN A 97 4.47 12.43 -16.26
C GLN A 97 4.30 13.81 -15.60
N SER A 98 5.14 14.77 -16.00
CA SER A 98 4.97 16.18 -15.63
C SER A 98 3.60 16.70 -16.04
N SER A 99 3.05 17.64 -15.26
CA SER A 99 1.77 18.26 -15.60
C SER A 99 1.88 19.18 -16.80
N VAL A 100 0.76 19.30 -17.52
CA VAL A 100 0.57 20.29 -18.59
C VAL A 100 -0.79 20.95 -18.40
N GLU A 101 -0.93 22.17 -18.91
CA GLU A 101 -2.24 22.85 -18.92
C GLU A 101 -3.20 22.17 -19.90
N ILE A 102 -4.46 22.11 -19.50
CA ILE A 102 -5.56 21.46 -20.23
C ILE A 102 -6.80 22.37 -20.25
N ASP A 103 -7.55 22.35 -21.36
CA ASP A 103 -8.97 22.71 -21.33
C ASP A 103 -9.80 21.49 -20.91
N PRO A 104 -10.32 21.44 -19.66
CA PRO A 104 -11.01 20.26 -19.15
C PRO A 104 -12.30 19.92 -19.91
N GLN A 105 -12.90 20.87 -20.64
CA GLN A 105 -14.11 20.61 -21.45
C GLN A 105 -13.81 19.78 -22.70
N THR A 106 -12.54 19.69 -23.08
CA THR A 106 -12.09 18.95 -24.27
C THR A 106 -11.62 17.53 -23.96
N LEU A 107 -11.56 17.16 -22.68
CA LEU A 107 -11.10 15.83 -22.26
C LEU A 107 -12.11 14.77 -22.66
N THR A 108 -11.68 13.86 -23.52
CA THR A 108 -12.44 12.67 -23.92
C THR A 108 -11.66 11.40 -23.60
N ILE A 109 -12.39 10.33 -23.29
CA ILE A 109 -11.84 9.03 -22.89
C ILE A 109 -12.35 7.98 -23.88
N ASP A 110 -11.43 7.31 -24.55
CA ASP A 110 -11.71 6.14 -25.38
C ASP A 110 -11.21 4.89 -24.68
N ALA A 111 -12.14 4.18 -24.04
CA ALA A 111 -11.86 2.93 -23.34
C ALA A 111 -11.64 1.73 -24.28
N THR A 112 -11.87 1.87 -25.59
CA THR A 112 -11.68 0.78 -26.57
C THR A 112 -10.23 0.65 -27.02
N LYS A 113 -9.48 1.76 -26.99
CA LYS A 113 -8.04 1.80 -27.28
C LYS A 113 -7.22 1.50 -26.03
N LYS A 114 -6.73 0.26 -25.92
CA LYS A 114 -5.95 -0.23 -24.78
C LYS A 114 -4.44 -0.04 -24.98
N CYS A 115 -3.66 -0.18 -23.91
CA CYS A 115 -2.19 -0.24 -23.98
C CYS A 115 -1.72 -1.38 -24.91
N PRO A 116 -0.47 -1.45 -25.38
CA PRO A 116 0.04 -2.64 -26.08
C PRO A 116 -0.04 -3.91 -25.22
N ILE A 117 -0.30 -5.09 -25.79
CA ILE A 117 -0.59 -6.34 -25.04
C ILE A 117 0.53 -6.73 -24.06
N ASP A 118 1.79 -6.49 -24.44
CA ASP A 118 2.98 -6.70 -23.60
C ASP A 118 3.06 -5.74 -22.39
N GLN A 119 2.27 -4.68 -22.42
CA GLN A 119 2.13 -3.66 -21.38
C GLN A 119 0.76 -3.72 -20.67
N GLN A 120 -0.24 -4.37 -21.29
CA GLN A 120 -1.53 -4.73 -20.68
C GLN A 120 -1.31 -5.84 -19.63
N GLY A 121 -2.09 -5.84 -18.56
CA GLY A 121 -2.20 -7.01 -17.68
C GLY A 121 -1.19 -7.10 -16.53
N LYS A 122 -0.32 -6.10 -16.33
CA LYS A 122 0.38 -5.95 -15.03
C LYS A 122 -0.52 -5.23 -14.03
N VAL A 123 -1.69 -5.80 -13.72
CA VAL A 123 -2.57 -5.27 -12.67
C VAL A 123 -1.71 -5.12 -11.42
N ARG A 124 -1.60 -3.89 -10.92
CA ARG A 124 -0.77 -3.60 -9.75
C ARG A 124 -1.65 -3.49 -8.54
N CYS A 125 -1.25 -4.19 -7.49
CA CYS A 125 -1.88 -4.11 -6.20
C CYS A 125 -0.98 -3.30 -5.27
N SER A 126 -1.57 -2.64 -4.29
CA SER A 126 -0.85 -1.94 -3.22
C SER A 126 -1.35 -2.36 -1.85
N ILE A 127 -0.42 -2.35 -0.89
CA ILE A 127 -0.69 -2.54 0.53
C ILE A 127 -0.23 -1.27 1.26
N ILE A 128 -1.10 -0.71 2.10
CA ILE A 128 -0.82 0.46 2.92
C ILE A 128 -1.10 0.07 4.37
N ILE A 129 -0.11 0.29 5.24
CA ILE A 129 -0.18 -0.03 6.67
C ILE A 129 -0.12 1.28 7.45
N ARG A 130 -1.10 1.50 8.33
CA ARG A 130 -1.21 2.72 9.13
C ARG A 130 -1.21 2.42 10.63
N HIS A 131 -0.82 3.42 11.41
CA HIS A 131 -1.02 3.48 12.86
C HIS A 131 -1.59 4.86 13.20
N GLN A 132 -2.76 4.92 13.84
CA GLN A 132 -3.45 6.18 14.14
C GLN A 132 -3.57 7.09 12.90
N ASP A 133 -4.06 6.53 11.79
CA ASP A 133 -4.19 7.16 10.47
C ASP A 133 -2.90 7.59 9.76
N LEU A 134 -1.73 7.52 10.42
CA LEU A 134 -0.43 7.77 9.80
C LEU A 134 0.05 6.56 9.02
N ILE A 135 0.46 6.76 7.76
CA ILE A 135 1.12 5.71 6.96
C ILE A 135 2.48 5.41 7.57
N ILE A 136 2.66 4.18 8.06
CA ILE A 136 3.94 3.70 8.60
C ILE A 136 4.67 2.80 7.60
N PHE A 137 3.96 2.25 6.63
CA PHE A 137 4.53 1.46 5.54
C PHE A 137 3.59 1.40 4.35
N GLN A 138 4.16 1.32 3.15
CA GLN A 138 3.43 1.03 1.92
C GLN A 138 4.33 0.28 0.95
N ASP A 139 3.73 -0.64 0.19
CA ASP A 139 4.41 -1.35 -0.90
C ASP A 139 3.43 -1.66 -2.04
N GLN A 140 3.96 -1.90 -3.23
CA GLN A 140 3.18 -2.26 -4.40
C GLN A 140 3.89 -3.27 -5.29
N GLY A 141 3.11 -4.11 -5.97
CA GLY A 141 3.63 -5.12 -6.87
C GLY A 141 2.56 -5.61 -7.84
N GLN A 142 2.86 -6.67 -8.58
CA GLN A 142 1.88 -7.33 -9.42
C GLN A 142 0.86 -8.07 -8.56
N CYS A 143 -0.41 -8.00 -8.93
CA CYS A 143 -1.46 -8.82 -8.33
C CYS A 143 -1.25 -10.31 -8.67
N PRO A 144 -1.83 -11.24 -7.90
CA PRO A 144 -2.63 -11.01 -6.69
C PRO A 144 -1.78 -10.55 -5.50
N LEU A 145 -2.40 -9.78 -4.60
CA LEU A 145 -1.86 -9.44 -3.29
C LEU A 145 -2.49 -10.35 -2.23
N ILE A 146 -1.66 -11.08 -1.50
CA ILE A 146 -2.08 -11.89 -0.36
C ILE A 146 -1.34 -11.37 0.87
N TYR A 147 -2.01 -11.24 2.02
CA TYR A 147 -1.36 -10.86 3.26
C TYR A 147 -1.91 -11.62 4.46
N SER A 148 -1.10 -11.68 5.52
CA SER A 148 -1.48 -12.17 6.83
C SER A 148 -0.82 -11.30 7.90
N VAL A 149 -1.52 -11.14 9.03
CA VAL A 149 -1.03 -10.37 10.18
C VAL A 149 -0.81 -11.30 11.34
N GLN A 150 0.39 -11.28 11.88
CA GLN A 150 0.73 -11.98 13.11
C GLN A 150 0.77 -10.95 14.25
N CYS A 151 -0.21 -11.05 15.15
CA CYS A 151 -0.29 -10.30 16.40
C CYS A 151 0.25 -11.18 17.52
N GLY A 152 1.34 -10.76 18.15
CA GLY A 152 1.91 -11.50 19.27
C GLY A 152 2.63 -12.79 18.91
N ASN A 153 3.29 -13.27 19.95
CA ASN A 153 4.45 -14.15 19.93
C ASN A 153 4.34 -15.64 19.81
N CYS A 154 3.46 -16.13 20.66
CA CYS A 154 3.78 -17.31 21.41
C CYS A 154 2.76 -18.36 21.07
N ALA A 155 3.28 -19.56 20.78
CA ALA A 155 2.41 -20.67 20.47
C ALA A 155 1.49 -20.95 21.66
N SER A 156 0.36 -21.58 21.40
CA SER A 156 -0.50 -22.05 22.49
C SER A 156 0.31 -22.91 23.46
N GLY A 157 0.31 -22.58 24.75
CA GLY A 157 1.18 -23.19 25.77
C GLY A 157 2.41 -22.37 26.17
N GLU A 158 2.58 -21.18 25.60
CA GLU A 158 3.63 -20.22 25.95
C GLU A 158 3.03 -18.87 26.39
N ILE A 159 3.75 -18.14 27.24
CA ILE A 159 3.46 -16.77 27.66
C ILE A 159 4.48 -15.82 27.06
N GLU A 160 3.99 -14.66 26.64
CA GLU A 160 4.82 -13.59 26.13
C GLU A 160 5.52 -12.85 27.28
N CYS A 161 6.85 -12.70 27.20
CA CYS A 161 7.65 -11.88 28.09
C CYS A 161 8.23 -10.68 27.36
N LYS A 162 8.46 -9.57 28.07
CA LYS A 162 9.08 -8.36 27.49
C LYS A 162 10.57 -8.60 27.25
N SER A 163 11.06 -8.20 26.08
CA SER A 163 12.49 -8.23 25.71
C SER A 163 12.94 -6.89 25.14
N ASN A 164 14.19 -6.52 25.38
CA ASN A 164 14.77 -5.28 24.85
C ASN A 164 15.26 -5.42 23.40
N THR A 165 15.30 -6.65 22.87
CA THR A 165 15.80 -6.95 21.52
C THR A 165 14.63 -7.27 20.60
N TYR A 166 14.62 -6.75 19.36
CA TYR A 166 13.60 -7.11 18.36
C TYR A 166 13.45 -8.65 18.27
N PRO A 167 12.23 -9.21 18.35
CA PRO A 167 10.91 -8.57 18.18
C PRO A 167 10.32 -7.92 19.45
N GLY A 168 11.09 -7.81 20.51
CA GLY A 168 10.74 -7.10 21.75
C GLY A 168 9.85 -7.89 22.70
N TYR A 169 9.66 -9.16 22.38
CA TYR A 169 9.15 -10.15 23.30
C TYR A 169 10.03 -11.39 23.26
N CYS A 170 9.82 -12.26 24.22
CA CYS A 170 10.26 -13.64 24.24
C CYS A 170 9.05 -14.54 24.52
N CYS A 171 9.13 -15.82 24.17
CA CYS A 171 8.11 -16.79 24.52
C CYS A 171 8.66 -17.74 25.56
N ILE A 172 7.99 -17.81 26.71
CA ILE A 172 8.34 -18.73 27.79
C ILE A 172 7.28 -19.81 27.85
N SER A 173 7.70 -21.07 27.89
CA SER A 173 6.79 -22.18 28.14
C SER A 173 6.05 -22.02 29.47
N CYS A 174 4.73 -22.14 29.44
CA CYS A 174 3.89 -22.20 30.64
C CYS A 174 4.28 -23.38 31.54
N GLN A 175 4.62 -24.52 30.93
CA GLN A 175 4.98 -25.74 31.66
C GLN A 175 6.29 -25.57 32.43
N GLY A 176 7.33 -25.03 31.77
CA GLY A 176 8.62 -24.75 32.42
C GLY A 176 8.51 -23.71 33.53
N THR A 177 7.67 -22.70 33.33
CA THR A 177 7.42 -21.64 34.33
C THR A 177 6.65 -22.18 35.54
N SER A 178 5.61 -22.98 35.32
CA SER A 178 4.82 -23.64 36.38
C SER A 178 5.68 -24.55 37.26
N GLN A 179 6.58 -25.35 36.66
CA GLN A 179 7.50 -26.22 37.39
C GLN A 179 8.45 -25.41 38.29
N ARG A 180 8.98 -24.28 37.80
CA ARG A 180 9.85 -23.38 38.57
C ARG A 180 9.12 -22.76 39.75
N ILE A 181 7.89 -22.30 39.56
CA ILE A 181 7.05 -21.73 40.63
C ILE A 181 6.78 -22.79 41.71
N LYS A 182 6.41 -24.02 41.32
CA LYS A 182 6.22 -25.14 42.27
C LYS A 182 7.48 -25.42 43.08
N ASN A 183 8.64 -25.46 42.42
CA ASN A 183 9.91 -25.73 43.09
C ASN A 183 10.33 -24.60 44.04
N LEU A 184 10.08 -23.34 43.70
CA LEU A 184 10.29 -22.20 44.59
C LEU A 184 9.32 -22.24 45.79
N SER A 185 8.04 -22.50 45.54
CA SER A 185 7.03 -22.62 46.59
C SER A 185 7.36 -23.73 47.59
N ASN A 186 7.95 -24.83 47.15
CA ASN A 186 8.37 -25.93 48.02
C ASN A 186 9.62 -25.62 48.84
N LYS A 187 10.43 -24.61 48.46
CA LYS A 187 11.63 -24.19 49.19
C LYS A 187 11.39 -23.07 50.20
N ILE A 188 10.22 -22.43 50.16
CA ILE A 188 9.82 -21.34 51.08
C ILE A 188 8.95 -21.90 52.22
N LYS A 189 8.64 -23.20 52.21
CA LYS A 189 8.10 -23.96 53.34
C LYS A 189 9.24 -24.56 54.15
#